data_AF-A0A8I1WJ41-F1
#
_entry.id   AF-A0A8I1WJ41-F1
#
_cell.length_a   1.000
_cell.length_b   1.000
_cell.length_c   1.000
_cell.angle_alpha   90.00
_cell.angle_beta   90.00
_cell.angle_gamma   90.00
#
_symmetry.space_group_name_H-M   'P 1'
#
loop_
_entity.id
_entity.type
_entity.pdbx_description
1 polymer ?
#
loop_
_entity_poly.entity_id
_entity_poly.type
_entity_poly.pdbx_seq_one_letter_code
_entity_poly.pdbx_strand_id
1 'polypeptide(L)'
;MRKKLLKLMLVLAVAIGSFASIDFISPNAAQAKDRTYKTKTDVSVFREGNLNYKKATYSNTFGYSWAGHPYTTIDTYRAGKVKATLQYQTKKGWKNYKTFYITKKGHKRFDVSSYLDLNTKFRYKFENLGSKKPIPYKFYSNTKLKFSNAEKTAFKNSNPATTSEQTQKTKYNINVVRKGSLFYKKVIYTNTFGYYYAYKLNGTITGFNSSSIYTDRAGKVKATLQYNTKKGWKDYKTVYVTKKGFNSLNVDIRKLGYNTKFRYKIQNISSKTAIPYTFYSSTPYGYAK
;
A
#
# COMPACT_ATOMS: atom_id res chain seq x y z
N MET A 1 52.96 -11.48 3.80
CA MET A 1 52.44 -10.14 4.17
C MET A 1 51.79 -9.33 3.02
N ARG A 2 52.21 -9.47 1.75
CA ARG A 2 51.63 -8.75 0.59
C ARG A 2 50.09 -8.82 0.45
N LYS A 3 49.47 -9.98 0.72
CA LYS A 3 48.01 -10.16 0.57
C LYS A 3 47.17 -9.39 1.62
N LYS A 4 47.73 -9.09 2.80
CA LYS A 4 47.05 -8.30 3.85
C LYS A 4 47.12 -6.79 3.54
N LEU A 5 48.24 -6.32 2.99
CA LEU A 5 48.42 -4.93 2.57
C LEU A 5 47.47 -4.56 1.42
N LEU A 6 47.31 -5.44 0.43
CA LEU A 6 46.37 -5.27 -0.69
C LEU A 6 44.90 -5.20 -0.23
N LYS A 7 44.50 -6.00 0.77
CA LYS A 7 43.15 -5.90 1.36
C LYS A 7 42.94 -4.59 2.12
N LEU A 8 43.95 -4.11 2.83
CA LEU A 8 43.89 -2.81 3.53
C LEU A 8 43.76 -1.65 2.54
N MET A 9 44.52 -1.67 1.45
CA MET A 9 44.44 -0.63 0.41
C MET A 9 43.13 -0.68 -0.38
N LEU A 10 42.56 -1.86 -0.61
CA LEU A 10 41.25 -1.98 -1.26
C LEU A 10 40.12 -1.43 -0.38
N VAL A 11 40.18 -1.67 0.93
CA VAL A 11 39.22 -1.10 1.90
C VAL A 11 39.40 0.43 1.99
N LEU A 12 40.63 0.94 1.93
CA LEU A 12 40.90 2.37 1.92
C LEU A 12 40.42 3.05 0.62
N ALA A 13 40.61 2.43 -0.54
CA ALA A 13 40.15 2.93 -1.83
C ALA A 13 38.60 2.94 -1.94
N VAL A 14 37.93 1.94 -1.37
CA VAL A 14 36.45 1.92 -1.28
C VAL A 14 35.94 2.98 -0.29
N ALA A 15 36.65 3.22 0.82
CA ALA A 15 36.30 4.28 1.75
C ALA A 15 36.47 5.67 1.12
N ILE A 16 37.56 5.93 0.38
CA ILE A 16 37.83 7.22 -0.26
C ILE A 16 36.93 7.43 -1.50
N GLY A 17 36.67 6.37 -2.29
CA GLY A 17 35.72 6.41 -3.41
C GLY A 17 34.27 6.65 -2.99
N SER A 18 33.91 6.31 -1.74
CA SER A 18 32.59 6.61 -1.16
C SER A 18 32.39 8.10 -0.86
N PHE A 19 33.48 8.88 -0.71
CA PHE A 19 33.44 10.32 -0.52
C PHE A 19 33.61 11.12 -1.83
N ALA A 20 34.01 10.47 -2.92
CA ALA A 20 34.17 11.11 -4.23
C ALA A 20 32.85 11.31 -5.03
N SER A 21 31.70 10.92 -4.47
CA SER A 21 30.38 11.34 -4.97
C SER A 21 29.67 12.36 -4.07
N ILE A 22 30.45 13.06 -3.24
CA ILE A 22 30.05 14.41 -2.85
C ILE A 22 30.17 15.22 -4.14
N ASP A 23 29.07 15.29 -4.90
CA ASP A 23 28.84 16.38 -5.82
C ASP A 23 29.36 17.64 -5.14
N PHE A 24 30.33 18.30 -5.76
CA PHE A 24 30.72 19.66 -5.43
C PHE A 24 29.46 20.52 -5.56
N ILE A 25 28.65 20.57 -4.50
CA ILE A 25 27.58 21.53 -4.34
C ILE A 25 28.31 22.85 -4.19
N SER A 26 28.36 23.58 -5.30
CA SER A 26 28.66 25.02 -5.34
C SER A 26 28.21 25.69 -4.02
N PRO A 27 29.05 26.53 -3.39
CA PRO A 27 28.74 27.17 -2.10
C PRO A 27 27.50 28.08 -2.10
N ASN A 28 26.80 28.22 -3.23
CA ASN A 28 25.63 29.11 -3.38
C ASN A 28 24.26 28.41 -3.23
N ALA A 29 24.20 27.15 -2.80
CA ALA A 29 22.94 26.57 -2.36
C ALA A 29 22.67 26.96 -0.90
N ALA A 30 21.98 28.09 -0.68
CA ALA A 30 21.45 28.48 0.63
C ALA A 30 20.85 27.25 1.34
N GLN A 31 21.59 26.71 2.32
CA GLN A 31 21.24 25.48 3.02
C GLN A 31 19.89 25.71 3.71
N ALA A 32 18.93 24.82 3.45
CA ALA A 32 17.62 24.94 4.06
C ALA A 32 17.77 24.90 5.59
N LYS A 33 17.23 25.90 6.30
CA LYS A 33 17.35 26.01 7.75
C LYS A 33 16.20 25.23 8.39
N ASP A 34 16.55 24.18 9.11
CA ASP A 34 15.58 23.37 9.85
C ASP A 34 15.45 23.88 11.28
N ARG A 35 14.21 24.08 11.73
CA ARG A 35 13.86 24.28 13.13
C ARG A 35 12.99 23.11 13.58
N THR A 36 13.46 22.39 14.59
CA THR A 36 12.76 21.22 15.14
C THR A 36 12.18 21.55 16.50
N TYR A 37 10.92 21.19 16.73
CA TYR A 37 10.26 21.24 18.02
C TYR A 37 9.81 19.83 18.40
N LYS A 38 10.22 19.35 19.57
CA LYS A 38 9.96 17.97 20.02
C LYS A 38 9.22 18.00 21.34
N THR A 39 8.11 17.29 21.40
CA THR A 39 7.39 16.98 22.64
C THR A 39 7.61 15.51 23.01
N LYS A 40 7.00 15.06 24.11
CA LYS A 40 6.98 13.63 24.48
C LYS A 40 6.25 12.77 23.43
N THR A 41 5.28 13.35 22.71
CA THR A 41 4.38 12.63 21.81
C THR A 41 4.68 12.87 20.33
N ASP A 42 5.28 13.99 19.97
CA ASP A 42 5.38 14.43 18.58
C ASP A 42 6.69 15.17 18.26
N VAL A 43 7.03 15.21 16.97
CA VAL A 43 8.12 16.01 16.40
C VAL A 43 7.55 16.85 15.27
N SER A 44 7.71 18.16 15.40
CA SER A 44 7.41 19.14 14.38
C SER A 44 8.70 19.67 13.76
N VAL A 45 8.76 19.72 12.44
CA VAL A 45 9.92 20.28 11.71
C VAL A 45 9.44 21.36 10.76
N PHE A 46 10.06 22.52 10.87
CA PHE A 46 9.91 23.65 9.97
C PHE A 46 11.19 23.75 9.15
N ARG A 47 11.06 23.76 7.82
CA ARG A 47 12.16 23.92 6.89
C ARG A 47 11.93 25.15 6.04
N GLU A 48 12.86 26.08 6.06
CA GLU A 48 12.84 27.24 5.16
C GLU A 48 13.91 27.09 4.07
N GLY A 49 13.62 27.49 2.84
CA GLY A 49 14.60 27.43 1.77
C GLY A 49 14.11 28.02 0.45
N ASN A 50 14.82 27.72 -0.63
CA ASN A 50 14.51 28.19 -1.98
C ASN A 50 14.36 27.02 -2.95
N LEU A 51 13.26 27.01 -3.71
CA LEU A 51 13.01 26.05 -4.78
C LEU A 51 13.60 26.57 -6.10
N ASN A 52 14.74 26.01 -6.48
CA ASN A 52 15.46 26.39 -7.69
C ASN A 52 14.84 25.76 -8.95
N TYR A 53 14.88 26.49 -10.06
CA TYR A 53 14.29 26.05 -11.33
C TYR A 53 14.88 24.73 -11.80
N LYS A 54 14.02 23.74 -12.11
CA LYS A 54 14.37 22.40 -12.56
C LYS A 54 15.35 21.62 -11.67
N LYS A 55 15.62 22.08 -10.44
CA LYS A 55 16.43 21.36 -9.46
C LYS A 55 15.52 20.74 -8.41
N ALA A 56 15.79 19.50 -8.04
CA ALA A 56 15.05 18.82 -6.99
C ALA A 56 15.46 19.35 -5.62
N THR A 57 14.49 19.73 -4.82
CA THR A 57 14.68 20.08 -3.41
C THR A 57 13.87 19.11 -2.56
N TYR A 58 14.46 18.57 -1.50
CA TYR A 58 13.77 17.60 -0.64
C TYR A 58 13.33 18.24 0.68
N SER A 59 12.17 17.84 1.18
CA SER A 59 11.77 18.15 2.56
C SER A 59 12.61 17.36 3.57
N ASN A 60 12.47 17.69 4.86
CA ASN A 60 12.87 16.78 5.92
C ASN A 60 12.08 15.46 5.80
N THR A 61 12.61 14.42 6.43
CA THR A 61 11.86 13.16 6.57
C THR A 61 10.84 13.30 7.70
N PHE A 62 9.63 12.76 7.50
CA PHE A 62 8.54 12.78 8.49
C PHE A 62 7.77 11.45 8.47
N GLY A 63 6.98 11.20 9.51
CA GLY A 63 6.07 10.06 9.61
C GLY A 63 4.59 10.51 9.60
N TYR A 64 3.74 9.71 10.22
CA TYR A 64 2.34 10.03 10.39
C TYR A 64 2.13 10.97 11.59
N SER A 65 1.21 11.95 11.49
CA SER A 65 0.75 12.77 12.63
C SER A 65 -0.43 12.13 13.36
N TRP A 66 -1.26 11.39 12.62
CA TRP A 66 -2.21 10.43 13.18
C TRP A 66 -2.28 9.22 12.26
N ALA A 67 -2.81 8.10 12.77
CA ALA A 67 -2.67 6.82 12.13
C ALA A 67 -3.20 6.83 10.68
N GLY A 68 -2.29 6.65 9.71
CA GLY A 68 -2.61 6.66 8.28
C GLY A 68 -2.63 8.03 7.60
N HIS A 69 -2.32 9.12 8.29
CA HIS A 69 -2.37 10.46 7.71
C HIS A 69 -1.13 11.27 8.07
N PRO A 70 -0.26 11.56 7.09
CA PRO A 70 0.81 12.52 7.26
C PRO A 70 0.23 13.93 7.29
N TYR A 71 0.67 14.76 8.23
CA TYR A 71 0.33 16.18 8.24
C TYR A 71 1.50 17.01 7.73
N THR A 72 1.27 17.71 6.62
CA THR A 72 2.28 18.57 6.00
C THR A 72 1.64 19.79 5.33
N THR A 73 2.34 20.91 5.40
CA THR A 73 1.99 22.14 4.70
C THR A 73 3.20 22.75 4.02
N ILE A 74 2.96 23.57 3.01
CA ILE A 74 3.97 24.42 2.38
C ILE A 74 3.41 25.81 2.14
N ASP A 75 4.18 26.82 2.54
CA ASP A 75 3.97 28.20 2.17
C ASP A 75 4.96 28.56 1.08
N THR A 76 4.44 29.08 -0.04
CA THR A 76 5.27 29.63 -1.12
C THR A 76 5.14 31.15 -1.14
N TYR A 77 6.25 31.88 -1.18
CA TYR A 77 6.23 33.36 -1.11
C TYR A 77 6.19 34.03 -2.48
N ARG A 78 6.24 33.24 -3.54
CA ARG A 78 6.18 33.70 -4.93
C ARG A 78 5.31 32.75 -5.74
N ALA A 79 4.57 33.30 -6.70
CA ALA A 79 3.80 32.51 -7.64
C ALA A 79 4.73 31.71 -8.58
N GLY A 80 4.33 30.50 -8.92
CA GLY A 80 5.08 29.61 -9.79
C GLY A 80 4.47 28.22 -9.78
N LYS A 81 4.90 27.37 -10.72
CA LYS A 81 4.44 25.98 -10.83
C LYS A 81 5.41 25.07 -10.09
N VAL A 82 5.08 24.69 -8.87
CA VAL A 82 5.84 23.72 -8.06
C VAL A 82 5.17 22.36 -8.14
N LYS A 83 5.93 21.34 -8.55
CA LYS A 83 5.53 19.94 -8.45
C LYS A 83 6.04 19.38 -7.13
N ALA A 84 5.13 18.93 -6.27
CA ALA A 84 5.44 18.29 -5.00
C ALA A 84 5.10 16.80 -5.08
N THR A 85 6.12 15.94 -5.09
CA THR A 85 5.94 14.48 -5.13
C THR A 85 6.20 13.91 -3.75
N LEU A 86 5.14 13.42 -3.09
CA LEU A 86 5.27 12.65 -1.86
C LEU A 86 5.93 11.32 -2.18
N GLN A 87 6.99 11.01 -1.46
CA GLN A 87 7.74 9.76 -1.54
C GLN A 87 7.69 9.04 -0.20
N TYR A 88 7.75 7.71 -0.23
CA TYR A 88 7.87 6.86 0.95
C TYR A 88 9.14 6.01 0.88
N GLN A 89 9.74 5.75 2.03
CA GLN A 89 10.98 5.00 2.16
C GLN A 89 10.70 3.49 2.06
N THR A 90 11.49 2.79 1.25
CA THR A 90 11.53 1.32 1.20
C THR A 90 12.96 0.82 1.39
N LYS A 91 13.15 -0.50 1.56
CA LYS A 91 14.49 -1.11 1.60
C LYS A 91 15.32 -0.84 0.33
N LYS A 92 14.66 -0.60 -0.81
CA LYS A 92 15.29 -0.31 -2.11
C LYS A 92 15.39 1.20 -2.40
N GLY A 93 15.16 2.05 -1.40
CA GLY A 93 15.14 3.52 -1.54
C GLY A 93 13.74 4.12 -1.60
N TRP A 94 13.66 5.37 -2.04
CA TRP A 94 12.44 6.18 -2.06
C TRP A 94 11.55 5.88 -3.26
N LYS A 95 10.25 5.66 -3.02
CA LYS A 95 9.24 5.44 -4.07
C LYS A 95 8.20 6.54 -4.08
N ASN A 96 7.72 6.90 -5.26
CA ASN A 96 6.67 7.91 -5.42
C ASN A 96 5.32 7.37 -4.92
N TYR A 97 4.59 8.21 -4.18
CA TYR A 97 3.29 7.88 -3.61
C TYR A 97 2.16 8.71 -4.25
N LYS A 98 2.28 10.03 -4.20
CA LYS A 98 1.27 10.98 -4.70
C LYS A 98 1.94 12.25 -5.16
N THR A 99 1.42 12.87 -6.22
CA THR A 99 1.96 14.12 -6.77
C THR A 99 0.92 15.23 -6.65
N PHE A 100 1.40 16.42 -6.33
CA PHE A 100 0.62 17.66 -6.25
C PHE A 100 1.26 18.73 -7.11
N TYR A 101 0.43 19.66 -7.58
CA TYR A 101 0.88 20.85 -8.29
C TYR A 101 0.39 22.08 -7.53
N ILE A 102 1.32 22.96 -7.20
CA ILE A 102 1.07 24.25 -6.54
C ILE A 102 1.36 25.31 -7.59
N THR A 103 0.37 26.12 -7.93
CA THR A 103 0.48 27.13 -8.99
C THR A 103 0.34 28.56 -8.47
N LYS A 104 -0.25 28.73 -7.28
CA LYS A 104 -0.47 30.02 -6.63
C LYS A 104 0.47 30.19 -5.44
N LYS A 105 0.88 31.44 -5.19
CA LYS A 105 1.54 31.86 -3.95
C LYS A 105 0.62 31.57 -2.76
N GLY A 106 1.20 31.27 -1.60
CA GLY A 106 0.49 31.17 -0.34
C GLY A 106 0.56 29.78 0.29
N HIS A 107 -0.35 29.56 1.24
CA HIS A 107 -0.42 28.36 2.05
C HIS A 107 -1.09 27.20 1.32
N LYS A 108 -0.47 26.03 1.38
CA LYS A 108 -1.06 24.77 0.90
C LYS A 108 -0.86 23.66 1.92
N ARG A 109 -1.97 23.10 2.37
CA ARG A 109 -1.99 21.81 3.07
C ARG A 109 -2.04 20.66 2.06
N PHE A 110 -1.27 19.60 2.32
CA PHE A 110 -1.32 18.37 1.53
C PHE A 110 -2.18 17.32 2.22
N ASP A 111 -3.39 17.10 1.73
CA ASP A 111 -4.28 16.08 2.28
C ASP A 111 -3.96 14.69 1.70
N VAL A 112 -3.40 13.85 2.56
CA VAL A 112 -2.95 12.50 2.23
C VAL A 112 -3.47 11.51 3.27
N SER A 113 -4.08 10.44 2.78
CA SER A 113 -4.26 9.19 3.52
C SER A 113 -3.34 8.14 2.92
N SER A 114 -2.69 7.36 3.78
CA SER A 114 -1.82 6.26 3.41
C SER A 114 -2.09 5.04 4.28
N TYR A 115 -1.96 3.89 3.63
CA TYR A 115 -2.20 2.56 4.21
C TYR A 115 -0.89 1.77 4.34
N LEU A 116 0.24 2.45 4.21
CA LEU A 116 1.56 1.89 4.49
C LEU A 116 1.76 1.73 6.00
N ASP A 117 2.69 0.86 6.40
CA ASP A 117 3.05 0.59 7.80
C ASP A 117 3.19 1.87 8.63
N LEU A 118 2.74 1.88 9.88
CA LEU A 118 2.76 3.09 10.74
C LEU A 118 4.16 3.65 10.99
N ASN A 119 5.22 2.87 10.76
CA ASN A 119 6.60 3.32 10.87
C ASN A 119 7.18 3.82 9.53
N THR A 120 6.35 3.86 8.47
CA THR A 120 6.75 4.35 7.16
C THR A 120 7.21 5.80 7.25
N LYS A 121 8.40 6.05 6.71
CA LYS A 121 8.97 7.39 6.58
C LYS A 121 8.63 7.98 5.22
N PHE A 122 8.33 9.27 5.20
CA PHE A 122 7.93 10.05 4.05
C PHE A 122 8.84 11.24 3.85
N ARG A 123 8.90 11.74 2.62
CA ARG A 123 9.46 13.06 2.26
C ARG A 123 8.76 13.60 1.03
N TYR A 124 8.81 14.91 0.82
CA TYR A 124 8.49 15.51 -0.47
C TYR A 124 9.75 15.74 -1.31
N LYS A 125 9.63 15.45 -2.60
CA LYS A 125 10.51 15.98 -3.65
C LYS A 125 9.78 17.15 -4.31
N PHE A 126 10.32 18.36 -4.17
CA PHE A 126 9.84 19.58 -4.79
C PHE A 126 10.64 19.89 -6.05
N GLU A 127 9.96 20.29 -7.11
CA GLU A 127 10.57 20.75 -8.36
C GLU A 127 9.86 22.04 -8.80
N ASN A 128 10.59 23.14 -8.93
CA ASN A 128 10.06 24.36 -9.56
C ASN A 128 10.12 24.19 -11.09
N LEU A 129 8.93 24.12 -11.70
CA LEU A 129 8.75 23.90 -13.13
C LEU A 129 8.35 25.17 -13.89
N GLY A 130 7.95 26.24 -13.19
CA GLY A 130 7.26 27.38 -13.80
C GLY A 130 8.09 28.67 -13.91
N SER A 131 9.11 28.86 -13.08
CA SER A 131 9.89 30.11 -13.07
C SER A 131 11.38 29.83 -12.96
N LYS A 132 12.19 30.52 -13.77
CA LYS A 132 13.66 30.51 -13.65
C LYS A 132 14.13 31.10 -12.31
N LYS A 133 13.34 31.99 -11.71
CA LYS A 133 13.69 32.60 -10.42
C LYS A 133 13.41 31.61 -9.27
N PRO A 134 14.27 31.55 -8.24
CA PRO A 134 14.00 30.74 -7.06
C PRO A 134 12.67 31.11 -6.39
N ILE A 135 11.96 30.13 -5.84
CA ILE A 135 10.73 30.35 -5.07
C ILE A 135 11.05 30.08 -3.59
N PRO A 136 11.11 31.12 -2.74
CA PRO A 136 11.26 30.93 -1.31
C PRO A 136 10.05 30.15 -0.77
N TYR A 137 10.31 29.23 0.16
CA TYR A 137 9.27 28.40 0.78
C TYR A 137 9.52 28.16 2.26
N LYS A 138 8.43 27.91 2.99
CA LYS A 138 8.44 27.25 4.30
C LYS A 138 7.67 25.95 4.20
N PHE A 139 8.28 24.86 4.61
CA PHE A 139 7.63 23.55 4.71
C PHE A 139 7.48 23.16 6.16
N TYR A 140 6.31 22.66 6.52
CA TYR A 140 6.03 22.14 7.85
C TYR A 140 5.62 20.68 7.77
N SER A 141 6.09 19.91 8.72
CA SER A 141 5.65 18.54 8.94
C SER A 141 5.51 18.24 10.44
N ASN A 142 4.54 17.40 10.77
CA ASN A 142 4.35 16.89 12.12
C ASN A 142 4.34 15.36 12.10
N THR A 143 5.06 14.76 13.04
CA THR A 143 5.19 13.31 13.20
C THR A 143 4.90 12.91 14.62
N LYS A 144 3.94 12.01 14.81
CA LYS A 144 3.67 11.35 16.08
C LYS A 144 4.74 10.30 16.35
N LEU A 145 5.37 10.38 17.52
CA LEU A 145 6.46 9.49 17.93
C LEU A 145 5.97 8.11 18.33
N LYS A 146 4.77 8.02 18.93
CA LYS A 146 4.21 6.75 19.41
C LYS A 146 2.70 6.73 19.22
N PHE A 147 2.21 5.66 18.59
CA PHE A 147 0.79 5.33 18.54
C PHE A 147 0.40 4.44 19.73
N SER A 148 -0.77 4.70 20.32
CA SER A 148 -1.36 3.79 21.31
C SER A 148 -1.68 2.42 20.68
N ASN A 149 -1.83 1.39 21.51
CA ASN A 149 -2.23 0.06 21.02
C ASN A 149 -3.63 0.10 20.38
N ALA A 150 -4.55 0.90 20.92
CA ALA A 150 -5.87 1.11 20.34
C ALA A 150 -5.79 1.72 18.94
N GLU A 151 -4.98 2.79 18.75
CA GLU A 151 -4.76 3.38 17.42
C GLU A 151 -4.10 2.42 16.45
N LYS A 152 -3.11 1.63 16.90
CA LYS A 152 -2.47 0.61 16.06
C LYS A 152 -3.45 -0.47 15.63
N THR A 153 -4.30 -0.93 16.53
CA THR A 153 -5.33 -1.94 16.24
C THR A 153 -6.41 -1.38 15.33
N ALA A 154 -6.92 -0.18 15.61
CA ALA A 154 -7.89 0.51 14.77
C ALA A 154 -7.31 0.78 13.38
N PHE A 155 -6.05 1.23 13.30
CA PHE A 155 -5.35 1.38 12.03
C PHE A 155 -5.20 0.04 11.33
N LYS A 156 -4.74 -1.04 11.98
CA LYS A 156 -4.62 -2.36 11.36
C LYS A 156 -5.97 -2.89 10.85
N ASN A 157 -7.03 -2.73 11.64
CA ASN A 157 -8.37 -3.20 11.27
C ASN A 157 -8.99 -2.36 10.14
N SER A 158 -8.66 -1.07 10.09
CA SER A 158 -9.04 -0.18 8.98
C SER A 158 -8.02 -0.17 7.84
N ASN A 159 -6.82 -0.73 8.04
CA ASN A 159 -5.72 -0.73 7.10
C ASN A 159 -6.05 -1.79 6.07
N PRO A 160 -6.42 -1.37 4.87
CA PRO A 160 -7.00 -2.28 3.91
C PRO A 160 -5.91 -3.16 3.26
N ALA A 161 -4.62 -2.95 3.58
CA ALA A 161 -3.48 -3.77 3.18
C ALA A 161 -3.20 -4.98 4.10
N THR A 162 -3.74 -5.01 5.32
CA THR A 162 -3.59 -6.16 6.22
C THR A 162 -4.77 -7.10 6.06
N THR A 163 -4.53 -8.27 5.46
CA THR A 163 -5.49 -9.37 5.47
C THR A 163 -5.19 -10.29 6.64
N SER A 164 -6.21 -10.63 7.44
CA SER A 164 -6.11 -11.71 8.42
C SER A 164 -6.85 -12.94 7.89
N GLU A 165 -6.32 -14.11 8.18
CA GLU A 165 -6.90 -15.39 7.80
C GLU A 165 -6.96 -16.28 9.03
N GLN A 166 -8.12 -16.92 9.24
CA GLN A 166 -8.34 -17.89 10.30
C GLN A 166 -8.83 -19.18 9.67
N THR A 167 -8.23 -20.28 10.07
CA THR A 167 -8.56 -21.63 9.60
C THR A 167 -9.10 -22.44 10.75
N GLN A 168 -10.31 -22.97 10.59
CA GLN A 168 -10.93 -23.89 11.53
C GLN A 168 -11.07 -25.25 10.86
N LYS A 169 -10.48 -26.27 11.48
CA LYS A 169 -10.65 -27.66 11.08
C LYS A 169 -11.78 -28.25 11.91
N THR A 170 -12.78 -28.84 11.24
CA THR A 170 -13.83 -29.63 11.90
C THR A 170 -13.57 -31.11 11.65
N LYS A 171 -14.50 -31.99 12.05
CA LYS A 171 -14.48 -33.42 11.69
C LYS A 171 -14.68 -33.65 10.18
N TYR A 172 -15.40 -32.75 9.50
CA TYR A 172 -15.89 -32.99 8.14
C TYR A 172 -15.25 -32.07 7.09
N ASN A 173 -14.78 -30.89 7.50
CA ASN A 173 -14.29 -29.87 6.58
C ASN A 173 -13.22 -28.95 7.18
N ILE A 174 -12.62 -28.16 6.31
CA ILE A 174 -11.81 -27.00 6.63
C ILE A 174 -12.61 -25.75 6.27
N ASN A 175 -12.85 -24.89 7.26
CA ASN A 175 -13.44 -23.58 7.07
C ASN A 175 -12.34 -22.52 7.15
N VAL A 176 -12.34 -21.59 6.20
CA VAL A 176 -11.41 -20.47 6.18
C VAL A 176 -12.20 -19.17 6.16
N VAL A 177 -11.85 -18.28 7.07
CA VAL A 177 -12.40 -16.93 7.17
C VAL A 177 -11.28 -15.95 6.93
N ARG A 178 -11.42 -15.12 5.89
CA ARG A 178 -10.45 -14.09 5.53
C ARG A 178 -11.07 -12.71 5.64
N LYS A 179 -10.48 -11.85 6.47
CA LYS A 179 -10.88 -10.46 6.62
C LYS A 179 -9.89 -9.55 5.93
N GLY A 180 -10.39 -8.46 5.36
CA GLY A 180 -9.56 -7.45 4.71
C GLY A 180 -10.39 -6.32 4.16
N SER A 181 -9.91 -5.70 3.10
CA SER A 181 -10.64 -4.63 2.44
C SER A 181 -10.30 -4.52 0.96
N LEU A 182 -11.31 -4.11 0.19
CA LEU A 182 -11.27 -3.99 -1.26
C LEU A 182 -11.05 -2.53 -1.65
N PHE A 183 -9.84 -2.20 -2.07
CA PHE A 183 -9.54 -0.88 -2.62
C PHE A 183 -9.99 -0.75 -4.05
N TYR A 184 -10.27 0.48 -4.45
CA TYR A 184 -10.63 0.82 -5.82
C TYR A 184 -9.61 0.28 -6.82
N LYS A 185 -10.09 -0.56 -7.74
CA LYS A 185 -9.33 -1.19 -8.81
C LYS A 185 -8.13 -2.04 -8.37
N LYS A 186 -7.89 -2.23 -7.07
CA LYS A 186 -6.84 -3.12 -6.59
C LYS A 186 -7.37 -4.55 -6.56
N VAL A 187 -6.68 -5.44 -7.26
CA VAL A 187 -6.98 -6.87 -7.24
C VAL A 187 -6.46 -7.49 -5.95
N ILE A 188 -7.28 -8.32 -5.32
CA ILE A 188 -6.87 -9.22 -4.25
C ILE A 188 -7.27 -10.66 -4.59
N TYR A 189 -6.60 -11.62 -3.97
CA TYR A 189 -6.90 -13.04 -4.11
C TYR A 189 -7.28 -13.62 -2.75
N THR A 190 -8.31 -14.45 -2.71
CA THR A 190 -8.70 -15.20 -1.50
C THR A 190 -7.73 -16.34 -1.21
N ASN A 191 -7.95 -17.04 -0.10
CA ASN A 191 -7.39 -18.36 0.11
C ASN A 191 -7.82 -19.32 -1.00
N THR A 192 -7.10 -20.43 -1.10
CA THR A 192 -7.45 -21.54 -1.99
C THR A 192 -8.42 -22.48 -1.27
N PHE A 193 -9.42 -22.99 -1.99
CA PHE A 193 -10.43 -23.91 -1.48
C PHE A 193 -10.83 -24.93 -2.57
N GLY A 194 -11.53 -26.00 -2.21
CA GLY A 194 -12.06 -27.02 -3.12
C GLY A 194 -13.56 -26.85 -3.38
N TYR A 195 -14.21 -27.90 -3.88
CA TYR A 195 -15.66 -27.94 -3.89
C TYR A 195 -16.18 -27.99 -2.46
N TYR A 196 -17.43 -27.57 -2.26
CA TYR A 196 -18.21 -27.88 -1.07
C TYR A 196 -19.00 -29.17 -1.26
N TYR A 197 -19.55 -29.33 -2.46
CA TYR A 197 -20.25 -30.52 -2.89
C TYR A 197 -19.89 -30.77 -4.35
N ALA A 198 -19.57 -32.02 -4.69
CA ALA A 198 -19.29 -32.45 -6.05
C ALA A 198 -19.80 -33.87 -6.23
N TYR A 199 -20.24 -34.19 -7.43
CA TYR A 199 -20.72 -35.51 -7.83
C TYR A 199 -20.35 -35.76 -9.30
N LYS A 200 -20.36 -37.03 -9.70
CA LYS A 200 -20.07 -37.45 -11.08
C LYS A 200 -21.36 -37.92 -11.73
N LEU A 201 -21.78 -37.25 -12.81
CA LEU A 201 -22.94 -37.62 -13.61
C LEU A 201 -22.47 -37.86 -15.05
N ASN A 202 -22.69 -39.07 -15.59
CA ASN A 202 -22.34 -39.45 -16.96
C ASN A 202 -20.88 -39.09 -17.34
N GLY A 203 -19.92 -39.46 -16.49
CA GLY A 203 -18.50 -39.14 -16.72
C GLY A 203 -18.10 -37.69 -16.41
N THR A 204 -19.06 -36.78 -16.22
CA THR A 204 -18.82 -35.35 -15.96
C THR A 204 -18.90 -35.04 -14.48
N ILE A 205 -17.88 -34.37 -13.96
CA ILE A 205 -17.90 -33.85 -12.59
C ILE A 205 -18.66 -32.53 -12.56
N THR A 206 -19.64 -32.45 -11.69
CA THR A 206 -20.46 -31.25 -11.43
C THR A 206 -20.46 -30.97 -9.94
N GLY A 207 -20.50 -29.70 -9.56
CA GLY A 207 -20.54 -29.32 -8.14
C GLY A 207 -20.62 -27.83 -7.90
N PHE A 208 -20.52 -27.46 -6.64
CA PHE A 208 -20.57 -26.08 -6.16
C PHE A 208 -19.39 -25.82 -5.22
N ASN A 209 -18.85 -24.61 -5.30
CA ASN A 209 -18.06 -24.03 -4.21
C ASN A 209 -19.02 -23.45 -3.17
N SER A 210 -18.78 -23.70 -1.87
CA SER A 210 -19.45 -22.96 -0.79
C SER A 210 -18.55 -21.83 -0.37
N SER A 211 -18.88 -20.64 -0.84
CA SER A 211 -18.16 -19.43 -0.48
C SER A 211 -19.09 -18.25 -0.47
N SER A 212 -18.82 -17.31 0.41
CA SER A 212 -19.57 -16.08 0.53
C SER A 212 -18.66 -14.91 0.86
N ILE A 213 -19.18 -13.72 0.63
CA ILE A 213 -18.54 -12.48 1.03
C ILE A 213 -19.53 -11.62 1.79
N TYR A 214 -19.13 -11.20 2.98
CA TYR A 214 -19.78 -10.13 3.72
C TYR A 214 -19.06 -8.83 3.40
N THR A 215 -19.80 -7.80 3.02
CA THR A 215 -19.26 -6.44 2.84
C THR A 215 -19.89 -5.50 3.85
N ASP A 216 -19.07 -4.68 4.52
CA ASP A 216 -19.55 -3.82 5.61
C ASP A 216 -20.36 -2.61 5.11
N ARG A 217 -20.31 -2.36 3.79
CA ARG A 217 -21.05 -1.27 3.13
C ARG A 217 -21.28 -1.56 1.66
N ALA A 218 -22.24 -0.84 1.08
CA ALA A 218 -22.60 -0.97 -0.32
C ALA A 218 -21.46 -0.52 -1.26
N GLY A 219 -21.42 -1.13 -2.43
CA GLY A 219 -20.45 -0.88 -3.49
C GLY A 219 -20.49 -2.02 -4.51
N LYS A 220 -19.82 -1.87 -5.65
CA LYS A 220 -19.76 -2.89 -6.70
C LYS A 220 -18.42 -3.62 -6.60
N VAL A 221 -18.48 -4.88 -6.19
CA VAL A 221 -17.34 -5.77 -6.10
C VAL A 221 -17.44 -6.79 -7.23
N LYS A 222 -16.40 -6.85 -8.07
CA LYS A 222 -16.22 -7.89 -9.09
C LYS A 222 -15.50 -9.07 -8.44
N ALA A 223 -16.14 -10.22 -8.38
CA ALA A 223 -15.55 -11.46 -7.88
C ALA A 223 -15.49 -12.48 -9.01
N THR A 224 -14.29 -12.81 -9.48
CA THR A 224 -14.06 -13.83 -10.50
C THR A 224 -13.55 -15.10 -9.86
N LEU A 225 -14.31 -16.18 -9.96
CA LEU A 225 -13.87 -17.52 -9.59
C LEU A 225 -12.77 -17.93 -10.56
N GLN A 226 -11.62 -18.33 -10.02
CA GLN A 226 -10.52 -18.92 -10.76
C GLN A 226 -10.33 -20.37 -10.33
N TYR A 227 -9.89 -21.21 -11.25
CA TYR A 227 -9.48 -22.59 -10.99
C TYR A 227 -8.03 -22.80 -11.36
N ASN A 228 -7.35 -23.68 -10.63
CA ASN A 228 -5.95 -23.97 -10.84
C ASN A 228 -5.76 -25.05 -11.91
N THR A 229 -4.82 -24.83 -12.82
CA THR A 229 -4.39 -25.79 -13.84
C THR A 229 -2.88 -25.98 -13.77
N LYS A 230 -2.34 -26.97 -14.50
CA LYS A 230 -0.88 -27.14 -14.64
C LYS A 230 -0.18 -25.88 -15.21
N LYS A 231 -0.90 -25.07 -16.01
CA LYS A 231 -0.41 -23.82 -16.60
C LYS A 231 -0.72 -22.58 -15.73
N GLY A 232 -1.20 -22.76 -14.50
CA GLY A 232 -1.58 -21.69 -13.59
C GLY A 232 -3.09 -21.47 -13.48
N TRP A 233 -3.47 -20.32 -12.90
CA TRP A 233 -4.86 -19.98 -12.59
C TRP A 233 -5.61 -19.45 -13.81
N LYS A 234 -6.80 -19.99 -14.07
CA LYS A 234 -7.69 -19.55 -15.15
C LYS A 234 -9.00 -19.01 -14.60
N ASP A 235 -9.53 -17.97 -15.24
CA ASP A 235 -10.85 -17.42 -14.92
C ASP A 235 -11.94 -18.43 -15.34
N TYR A 236 -12.96 -18.62 -14.49
CA TYR A 236 -14.09 -19.50 -14.75
C TYR A 236 -15.40 -18.72 -14.90
N LYS A 237 -15.83 -18.01 -13.84
CA LYS A 237 -17.07 -17.24 -13.83
C LYS A 237 -16.91 -15.98 -12.99
N THR A 238 -17.51 -14.88 -13.43
CA THR A 238 -17.56 -13.63 -12.68
C THR A 238 -18.95 -13.40 -12.11
N VAL A 239 -19.02 -13.00 -10.86
CA VAL A 239 -20.22 -12.51 -10.19
C VAL A 239 -19.97 -11.10 -9.64
N TYR A 240 -21.05 -10.33 -9.49
CA TYR A 240 -20.99 -8.97 -8.96
C TYR A 240 -21.75 -8.88 -7.65
N VAL A 241 -21.09 -8.37 -6.62
CA VAL A 241 -21.71 -8.06 -5.33
C VAL A 241 -21.95 -6.57 -5.27
N THR A 242 -23.21 -6.16 -5.15
CA THR A 242 -23.64 -4.76 -5.12
C THR A 242 -24.22 -4.32 -3.78
N LYS A 243 -24.71 -5.28 -2.98
CA LYS A 243 -25.39 -5.03 -1.71
C LYS A 243 -24.42 -5.17 -0.53
N LYS A 244 -24.58 -4.29 0.47
CA LYS A 244 -24.00 -4.46 1.82
C LYS A 244 -24.47 -5.80 2.41
N GLY A 245 -23.65 -6.40 3.26
CA GLY A 245 -24.01 -7.59 4.02
C GLY A 245 -23.52 -8.87 3.37
N PHE A 246 -24.11 -9.99 3.80
CA PHE A 246 -23.73 -11.33 3.35
C PHE A 246 -24.24 -11.61 1.93
N ASN A 247 -23.35 -12.03 1.05
CA ASN A 247 -23.67 -12.42 -0.33
C ASN A 247 -23.04 -13.78 -0.64
N SER A 248 -23.86 -14.72 -1.11
CA SER A 248 -23.36 -16.01 -1.59
C SER A 248 -22.65 -15.85 -2.94
N LEU A 249 -21.53 -16.56 -3.10
CA LEU A 249 -20.74 -16.63 -4.33
C LEU A 249 -20.75 -18.07 -4.88
N ASN A 250 -21.83 -18.80 -4.66
CA ASN A 250 -21.96 -20.17 -5.16
C ASN A 250 -22.02 -20.16 -6.70
N VAL A 251 -21.14 -20.91 -7.33
CA VAL A 251 -21.03 -21.02 -8.79
C VAL A 251 -21.18 -22.49 -9.17
N ASP A 252 -22.07 -22.76 -10.12
CA ASP A 252 -22.15 -24.07 -10.79
C ASP A 252 -20.86 -24.36 -11.56
N ILE A 253 -20.14 -25.38 -11.11
CA ILE A 253 -18.89 -25.82 -11.71
C ILE A 253 -19.16 -27.13 -12.46
N ARG A 254 -18.78 -27.19 -13.74
CA ARG A 254 -18.95 -28.36 -14.61
C ARG A 254 -17.64 -28.69 -15.33
N LYS A 255 -17.42 -29.98 -15.59
CA LYS A 255 -16.30 -30.49 -16.41
C LYS A 255 -14.90 -30.16 -15.86
N LEU A 256 -14.75 -30.02 -14.54
CA LEU A 256 -13.45 -29.85 -13.87
C LEU A 256 -13.16 -31.04 -12.94
N GLY A 257 -11.89 -31.40 -12.76
CA GLY A 257 -11.49 -32.54 -11.92
C GLY A 257 -11.94 -32.41 -10.46
N TYR A 258 -12.14 -33.53 -9.76
CA TYR A 258 -12.65 -33.57 -8.38
C TYR A 258 -11.76 -32.83 -7.38
N ASN A 259 -10.44 -32.90 -7.60
CA ASN A 259 -9.42 -32.26 -6.78
C ASN A 259 -9.05 -30.85 -7.28
N THR A 260 -9.90 -30.24 -8.12
CA THR A 260 -9.65 -28.88 -8.62
C THR A 260 -9.65 -27.90 -7.46
N LYS A 261 -8.63 -27.05 -7.44
CA LYS A 261 -8.48 -25.98 -6.46
C LYS A 261 -8.99 -24.67 -7.05
N PHE A 262 -9.71 -23.91 -6.23
CA PHE A 262 -10.33 -22.65 -6.59
C PHE A 262 -9.81 -21.51 -5.73
N ARG A 263 -9.96 -20.29 -6.24
CA ARG A 263 -9.85 -19.04 -5.47
C ARG A 263 -10.69 -17.97 -6.12
N TYR A 264 -11.02 -16.93 -5.39
CA TYR A 264 -11.60 -15.72 -5.96
C TYR A 264 -10.55 -14.65 -6.19
N LYS A 265 -10.60 -14.05 -7.38
CA LYS A 265 -9.98 -12.75 -7.71
C LYS A 265 -11.03 -11.66 -7.47
N ILE A 266 -10.84 -10.84 -6.44
CA ILE A 266 -11.83 -9.86 -5.99
C ILE A 266 -11.30 -8.44 -6.20
N GLN A 267 -12.17 -7.54 -6.66
CA GLN A 267 -11.84 -6.15 -6.94
C GLN A 267 -13.04 -5.24 -6.65
N ASN A 268 -12.84 -4.15 -5.90
CA ASN A 268 -13.83 -3.07 -5.84
C ASN A 268 -13.73 -2.23 -7.12
N ILE A 269 -14.84 -2.08 -7.84
CA ILE A 269 -14.92 -1.41 -9.13
C ILE A 269 -15.83 -0.17 -9.15
N SER A 270 -16.52 0.18 -8.06
CA SER A 270 -17.39 1.38 -8.04
C SER A 270 -16.86 2.55 -7.22
N SER A 271 -16.21 2.31 -6.08
CA SER A 271 -15.93 3.36 -5.10
C SER A 271 -14.44 3.57 -4.90
N LYS A 272 -13.98 4.83 -4.90
CA LYS A 272 -12.62 5.22 -4.51
C LYS A 272 -12.33 4.88 -3.04
N THR A 273 -13.38 4.76 -2.23
CA THR A 273 -13.26 4.44 -0.81
C THR A 273 -13.16 2.91 -0.64
N ALA A 274 -12.28 2.43 0.24
CA ALA A 274 -12.05 0.99 0.44
C ALA A 274 -13.24 0.29 1.13
N ILE A 275 -13.69 -0.87 0.62
CA ILE A 275 -14.81 -1.63 1.17
C ILE A 275 -14.27 -2.75 2.08
N PRO A 276 -14.45 -2.68 3.41
CA PRO A 276 -14.12 -3.80 4.28
C PRO A 276 -14.93 -5.04 3.91
N TYR A 277 -14.29 -6.20 3.98
CA TYR A 277 -14.93 -7.47 3.65
C TYR A 277 -14.49 -8.60 4.58
N THR A 278 -15.38 -9.58 4.73
CA THR A 278 -15.07 -10.91 5.25
C THR A 278 -15.44 -11.95 4.19
N PHE A 279 -14.50 -12.75 3.75
CA PHE A 279 -14.70 -13.87 2.83
C PHE A 279 -14.73 -15.17 3.62
N TYR A 280 -15.69 -16.03 3.31
CA TYR A 280 -15.85 -17.34 3.91
C TYR A 280 -15.73 -18.39 2.81
N SER A 281 -15.04 -19.49 3.12
CA SER A 281 -15.03 -20.68 2.27
C SER A 281 -15.00 -21.94 3.11
N SER A 282 -15.63 -23.00 2.63
CA SER A 282 -15.60 -24.33 3.23
C SER A 282 -15.14 -25.37 2.21
N THR A 283 -14.32 -26.32 2.63
CA THR A 283 -13.87 -27.46 1.81
C THR A 283 -13.93 -28.75 2.63
N PRO A 284 -14.74 -29.74 2.26
CA PRO A 284 -14.77 -31.05 2.90
C PRO A 284 -13.43 -31.77 2.76
N TYR A 285 -13.09 -32.65 3.71
CA TYR A 285 -11.93 -33.53 3.55
C TYR A 285 -12.14 -34.61 2.50
N GLY A 286 -13.39 -35.05 2.38
CA GLY A 286 -13.84 -36.00 1.40
C GLY A 286 -15.25 -35.62 0.99
N TYR A 287 -15.57 -35.96 -0.25
CA TYR A 287 -16.92 -35.80 -0.77
C TYR A 287 -17.63 -37.14 -0.63
N ALA A 288 -18.93 -37.11 -0.30
CA ALA A 288 -19.74 -38.33 -0.34
C ALA A 288 -19.63 -38.94 -1.75
N LYS A 289 -19.30 -40.23 -1.81
CA LYS A 289 -19.22 -40.98 -3.07
C LYS A 289 -20.63 -41.22 -3.61
#